data_AF-A0A4S8KME4-F1
#
_entry.id   AF-A0A4S8KME4-F1
#
_cell.length_a   1.000
_cell.length_b   1.000
_cell.length_c   1.000
_cell.angle_alpha   90.00
_cell.angle_beta   90.00
_cell.angle_gamma   90.00
#
_symmetry.space_group_name_H-M   'P 1'
#
loop_
_entity.id
_entity.type
_entity.pdbx_description
1 polymer ?
#
loop_
_entity_poly.entity_id
_entity_poly.type
_entity_poly.pdbx_seq_one_letter_code
_entity_poly.pdbx_strand_id
1 'polypeptide(L)' 'FIDETSKDDRTIYRHYGRSILGERATISANFVRGDRWSMVAALGVEGYSAVRVEKHDIPR' A
#
# COMPACT_ATOMS: atom_id res chain seq x y z
N PHE A 1 -11.43 -10.22 -18.32
CA PHE A 1 -11.43 -10.34 -16.84
C PHE A 1 -11.58 -8.94 -16.26
N ILE A 2 -12.31 -8.77 -15.17
CA ILE A 2 -12.43 -7.48 -14.47
C ILE A 2 -12.04 -7.76 -13.02
N ASP A 3 -11.14 -6.95 -12.47
CA ASP A 3 -10.66 -7.10 -11.11
C ASP A 3 -10.35 -5.75 -10.47
N GLU A 4 -10.36 -5.75 -9.14
CA GLU A 4 -10.04 -4.59 -8.33
C GLU A 4 -8.81 -4.86 -7.46
N THR A 5 -7.87 -3.93 -7.47
CA THR A 5 -6.74 -3.92 -6.56
C THR A 5 -6.74 -2.66 -5.71
N SER A 6 -6.31 -2.76 -4.46
CA SER A 6 -6.13 -1.60 -3.58
C SER A 6 -4.69 -1.53 -3.08
N LYS A 7 -4.11 -0.33 -3.10
CA LYS A 7 -2.75 -0.04 -2.67
C LYS A 7 -2.77 1.15 -1.72
N ASP A 8 -2.00 1.07 -0.66
CA ASP A 8 -1.73 2.22 0.21
C ASP A 8 -0.29 2.72 0.02
N ASP A 9 -0.09 4.01 0.21
CA ASP A 9 1.25 4.63 0.20
C ASP A 9 1.97 4.45 1.55
N ARG A 10 1.59 3.42 2.31
CA ARG A 10 2.23 3.14 3.60
C ARG A 10 3.64 2.66 3.36
N THR A 11 4.59 3.34 4.00
CA THR A 11 5.95 2.82 4.06
C THR A 11 5.92 1.59 4.97
N ILE A 12 5.96 0.41 4.34
CA ILE A 12 6.16 -0.89 5.01
C ILE A 12 7.58 -0.96 5.57
N TYR A 13 7.86 -0.14 6.59
CA TYR A 13 8.89 -0.51 7.56
C TYR A 13 8.43 -1.84 8.14
N ARG A 14 9.22 -2.89 7.93
CA ARG A 14 8.87 -4.25 8.34
C ARG A 14 8.32 -4.19 9.76
N HIS A 15 7.12 -4.74 9.97
CA HIS A 15 6.49 -4.84 11.29
C HIS A 15 7.42 -5.42 12.37
N TYR A 16 8.49 -6.10 11.94
CA TYR A 16 9.55 -6.66 12.76
C TYR A 16 10.82 -5.81 12.69
N GLY A 17 11.15 -5.13 13.79
CA GLY A 17 12.49 -4.59 14.05
C GLY A 17 13.39 -5.64 14.72
N ARG A 18 14.70 -5.61 14.45
CA ARG A 18 15.69 -6.40 15.19
C ARG A 18 16.49 -5.49 16.11
N SER A 19 16.75 -5.96 17.32
CA SER A 19 17.59 -5.30 18.32
C SER A 19 18.31 -6.34 19.15
N ILE A 20 19.36 -5.93 19.84
CA ILE A 20 20.04 -6.76 20.85
C ILE A 20 19.04 -7.06 21.97
N LEU A 21 19.17 -8.24 22.60
CA LEU A 21 18.32 -8.65 23.72
C LEU A 21 18.42 -7.62 24.86
N GLY A 22 17.28 -7.08 25.29
CA GLY A 22 17.20 -6.03 26.30
C GLY A 22 17.16 -4.61 25.74
N GLU A 23 17.33 -4.43 24.44
CA GLU A 23 17.28 -3.12 23.78
C GLU A 23 16.01 -2.94 22.94
N ARG A 24 15.50 -1.71 22.91
CA ARG A 24 14.36 -1.35 22.07
C ARG A 24 14.81 -1.15 20.62
N ALA A 25 14.27 -1.97 19.72
CA ALA A 25 14.39 -1.76 18.28
C ALA A 25 13.75 -0.41 17.91
N THR A 26 14.60 0.58 17.60
CA THR A 26 14.16 1.91 17.20
C THR A 26 14.65 2.18 15.79
N ILE A 27 13.77 2.67 14.93
CA ILE A 27 14.10 3.09 13.57
C ILE A 27 13.59 4.51 13.36
N SER A 28 14.46 5.38 12.85
CA SER A 28 14.03 6.67 12.32
C SER A 28 13.43 6.43 10.94
N ALA A 29 12.13 6.64 10.85
CA ALA A 29 11.31 6.24 9.72
C ALA A 29 10.24 7.30 9.49
N ASN A 30 10.02 7.68 8.23
CA ASN A 30 8.88 8.51 7.89
C ASN A 30 7.62 7.63 7.99
N PHE A 31 6.88 7.74 9.09
CA PHE A 31 5.62 7.04 9.25
C PHE A 31 4.53 7.73 8.42
N VAL A 32 4.54 7.46 7.12
CA VAL A 32 3.52 7.98 6.20
C VAL A 32 2.30 7.07 6.32
N ARG A 33 1.19 7.59 6.88
CA ARG A 33 -0.10 6.87 6.91
C ARG A 33 -0.62 6.56 5.49
N GLY A 34 -0.08 7.25 4.49
CA GLY A 34 -0.31 7.05 3.06
C GLY A 34 -1.71 7.48 2.63
N ASP A 35 -1.87 7.81 1.36
CA ASP A 35 -3.19 7.80 0.74
C ASP A 35 -3.55 6.35 0.39
N ARG A 36 -4.83 6.00 0.46
CA ARG A 36 -5.31 4.71 -0.07
C ARG A 36 -5.85 4.93 -1.47
N TRP A 37 -5.40 4.11 -2.39
CA TRP A 37 -5.85 4.10 -3.77
C TRP A 37 -6.48 2.75 -4.10
N SER A 38 -7.53 2.75 -4.92
CA SER A 38 -7.99 1.53 -5.58
C SER A 38 -7.99 1.72 -7.09
N MET A 39 -7.84 0.61 -7.80
CA MET A 39 -7.88 0.56 -9.25
C MET A 39 -8.74 -0.62 -9.69
N VAL A 40 -9.71 -0.35 -10.55
CA VAL A 40 -10.48 -1.37 -11.25
C VAL A 40 -9.97 -1.44 -12.68
N ALA A 41 -9.64 -2.64 -13.14
CA ALA A 41 -9.09 -2.87 -14.46
C ALA A 41 -9.87 -3.94 -15.22
N ALA A 42 -10.21 -3.66 -16.48
CA ALA A 42 -10.67 -4.66 -17.43
C ALA A 42 -9.47 -5.16 -18.25
N LEU A 43 -9.21 -6.46 -18.18
CA LEU A 43 -8.09 -7.16 -18.81
C LEU A 43 -8.55 -8.06 -19.95
N GLY A 44 -7.93 -7.89 -21.11
CA GLY A 44 -7.99 -8.79 -22.27
C GLY A 44 -6.63 -9.45 -22.52
N VAL A 45 -6.54 -10.28 -23.57
CA VAL A 45 -5.31 -11.01 -23.94
C VAL A 45 -4.16 -10.04 -24.29
N GLU A 46 -4.49 -8.87 -24.85
CA GLU A 46 -3.55 -7.82 -25.23
C GLU A 46 -3.25 -6.83 -24.07
N GLY A 47 -3.77 -7.06 -22.86
CA GLY A 47 -3.55 -6.22 -21.70
C GLY A 47 -4.79 -5.41 -21.25
N TYR A 48 -4.56 -4.22 -20.70
CA TYR A 48 -5.63 -3.38 -20.14
C TYR A 48 -6.52 -2.78 -21.23
N SER A 49 -7.81 -3.10 -21.20
CA SER A 49 -8.82 -2.52 -22.10
C SER A 49 -9.47 -1.27 -21.50
N ALA A 50 -9.56 -1.18 -20.17
CA ALA A 50 -10.04 0.00 -19.45
C ALA A 50 -9.50 0.01 -18.01
N VAL A 51 -9.28 1.20 -17.45
CA VAL A 51 -8.78 1.39 -16.09
C VAL A 51 -9.50 2.57 -15.44
N ARG A 52 -9.89 2.41 -14.17
CA ARG A 52 -10.37 3.49 -13.30
C ARG A 52 -9.59 3.47 -12.00
N VAL A 53 -9.08 4.63 -11.58
CA VAL A 53 -8.31 4.80 -10.34
C VAL A 53 -9.04 5.78 -9.43
N GLU A 54 -9.16 5.43 -8.16
CA GLU A 54 -9.87 6.21 -7.14
C GLU A 54 -9.00 6.40 -5.89
N LYS A 55 -9.02 7.61 -5.33
CA LYS A 55 -8.42 7.92 -4.03
C LYS A 55 -9.47 7.80 -2.93
N HIS A 56 -9.10 7.16 -1.83
CA HIS A 56 -9.94 6.99 -0.65
C HIS A 56 -9.37 7.77 0.53
N ASP A 57 -10.24 8.47 1.23
CA ASP A 57 -9.91 9.06 2.52
C ASP A 57 -9.83 7.97 3.60
N ILE A 58 -8.73 7.95 4.35
CA ILE A 58 -8.59 7.08 5.52
C ILE A 58 -8.99 7.90 6.76
N PRO A 59 -9.98 7.46 7.56
CA PRO A 59 -10.39 8.15 8.79
C PRO A 59 -9.20 8.38 9.74
N ARG A 60 -9.14 9.57 10.36
CA ARG A 60 -8.04 9.99 11.25
C ARG A 60 -8.04 9.29 12.60
#